data_AF-A0A7V5UQX2-F1
#
_entry.id   AF-A0A7V5UQX2-F1
#
_cell.length_a   1.000
_cell.length_b   1.000
_cell.length_c   1.000
_cell.angle_alpha   90.00
_cell.angle_beta   90.00
_cell.angle_gamma   90.00
#
_symmetry.space_group_name_H-M   'P 1'
#
loop_
_entity.id
_entity.type
_entity.pdbx_description
1 polymer ?
#
loop_
_entity_poly.entity_id
_entity_poly.type
_entity_poly.pdbx_seq_one_letter_code
_entity_poly.pdbx_strand_id
1 'polypeptide(L)'
;MNVSRHLCGIAVFMGIAAFFGTGANAEIRLASHRAVYDLTFVESKENSAVIDVKGRIVFEMIGSPCEGYTVNMRIVTDLSYKGGKSGLTDTAMRNWESYDGNSFVFETLSRTNNRKTEENRGSAERGKDGNVIVDLVQPKKATANLGRNTVFPSDHLKVLIKAARNKQHIVVKKLFDGSEDGITPFDTSAFIGNRIAP
;
A
#
# COMPACT_ATOMS: atom_id res chain seq x y z
N MET A 1 11.33 -68.03 -57.28
CA MET A 1 10.13 -68.03 -56.41
C MET A 1 10.56 -67.77 -54.97
N ASN A 2 9.91 -66.79 -54.33
CA ASN A 2 9.91 -66.44 -52.90
C ASN A 2 11.20 -65.93 -52.24
N VAL A 3 11.21 -64.92 -51.35
CA VAL A 3 10.42 -63.70 -51.09
C VAL A 3 11.26 -62.94 -50.04
N SER A 4 11.40 -61.63 -50.23
CA SER A 4 12.04 -60.67 -49.33
C SER A 4 11.34 -60.57 -47.97
N ARG A 5 12.10 -60.40 -46.88
CA ARG A 5 11.59 -59.87 -45.60
C ARG A 5 12.58 -58.86 -45.02
N HIS A 6 12.37 -57.59 -45.35
CA HIS A 6 12.91 -56.46 -44.60
C HIS A 6 12.16 -56.35 -43.26
N LEU A 7 12.86 -56.47 -42.13
CA LEU A 7 12.34 -56.08 -40.82
C LEU A 7 12.48 -54.55 -40.68
N CYS A 8 11.34 -53.87 -40.67
CA CYS A 8 11.20 -52.48 -40.26
C CYS A 8 11.20 -52.42 -38.72
N GLY A 9 12.29 -51.94 -38.11
CA GLY A 9 12.37 -51.68 -36.68
C GLY A 9 11.77 -50.32 -36.35
N ILE A 10 10.59 -50.30 -35.73
CA ILE A 10 9.99 -49.08 -35.19
C ILE A 10 10.63 -48.81 -33.82
N ALA A 11 11.55 -47.84 -33.78
CA ALA A 11 12.06 -47.30 -32.53
C ALA A 11 11.04 -46.30 -31.97
N VAL A 12 10.31 -46.70 -30.93
CA VAL A 12 9.41 -45.80 -30.18
C VAL A 12 10.28 -44.95 -29.24
N PHE A 13 10.62 -43.73 -29.67
CA PHE A 13 11.21 -42.73 -28.79
C PHE A 13 10.11 -42.15 -27.90
N MET A 14 10.03 -42.62 -26.65
CA MET A 14 9.16 -42.07 -25.61
C MET A 14 9.72 -40.71 -25.17
N GLY A 15 9.30 -39.64 -25.85
CA GLY A 15 9.66 -38.27 -25.50
C GLY A 15 9.03 -37.86 -24.17
N ILE A 16 9.84 -37.82 -23.11
CA ILE A 16 9.47 -37.14 -21.86
C ILE A 16 9.47 -35.64 -22.14
N ALA A 17 8.30 -35.10 -22.46
CA ALA A 17 8.09 -33.66 -22.46
C ALA A 17 8.12 -33.19 -21.00
N ALA A 18 9.28 -32.69 -20.56
CA ALA A 18 9.37 -31.94 -19.32
C ALA A 18 8.51 -30.68 -19.46
N PHE A 19 7.28 -30.73 -18.92
CA PHE A 19 6.50 -29.54 -18.63
C PHE A 19 7.25 -28.73 -17.57
N PHE A 20 8.14 -27.86 -18.02
CA PHE A 20 8.58 -26.73 -17.21
C PHE A 20 7.35 -25.85 -17.03
N GLY A 21 6.60 -26.10 -15.96
CA GLY A 21 5.60 -25.16 -15.47
C GLY A 21 6.31 -23.84 -15.22
N THR A 22 6.18 -22.91 -16.16
CA THR A 22 6.49 -21.52 -15.91
C THR A 22 5.51 -21.09 -14.83
N GLY A 23 5.98 -21.11 -13.58
CA GLY A 23 5.28 -20.45 -12.49
C GLY A 23 5.18 -18.98 -12.84
N ALA A 24 4.12 -18.61 -13.57
CA ALA A 24 3.79 -17.23 -13.84
C ALA A 24 3.73 -16.57 -12.47
N ASN A 25 4.62 -15.60 -12.25
CA ASN A 25 4.64 -14.83 -11.01
C ASN A 25 3.26 -14.16 -10.92
N ALA A 26 2.37 -14.76 -10.13
CA ALA A 26 0.97 -14.40 -10.16
C ALA A 26 0.86 -12.92 -9.77
N GLU A 27 0.28 -12.15 -10.68
CA GLU A 27 0.02 -10.73 -10.51
C GLU A 27 -0.61 -10.48 -9.13
N ILE A 28 -0.05 -9.53 -8.37
CA ILE A 28 -0.61 -9.18 -7.06
C ILE A 28 -1.81 -8.29 -7.28
N ARG A 29 -2.99 -8.88 -7.10
CA ARG A 29 -4.28 -8.19 -7.17
C ARG A 29 -4.72 -7.83 -5.77
N LEU A 30 -4.96 -6.54 -5.54
CA LEU A 30 -5.53 -6.07 -4.28
C LEU A 30 -7.05 -6.17 -4.40
N ALA A 31 -7.67 -6.89 -3.48
CA ALA A 31 -9.13 -7.06 -3.49
C ALA A 31 -9.81 -5.76 -3.04
N SER A 32 -10.86 -5.36 -3.75
CA SER A 32 -11.74 -4.29 -3.27
C SER A 32 -12.50 -4.76 -2.02
N HIS A 33 -12.47 -3.97 -0.96
CA HIS A 33 -13.12 -4.30 0.31
C HIS A 33 -13.32 -3.06 1.19
N ARG A 34 -14.18 -3.21 2.21
CA ARG A 34 -14.33 -2.23 3.28
C ARG A 34 -14.13 -2.91 4.63
N ALA A 35 -13.31 -2.32 5.47
CA ALA A 35 -13.05 -2.77 6.83
C ALA A 35 -13.35 -1.65 7.84
N VAL A 36 -13.90 -2.03 8.98
CA VAL A 36 -14.18 -1.12 10.11
C VAL A 36 -13.46 -1.65 11.33
N TYR A 37 -12.68 -0.79 11.98
CA TYR A 37 -11.88 -1.12 13.16
C TYR A 37 -12.29 -0.23 14.31
N ASP A 38 -12.53 -0.82 15.49
CA ASP A 38 -12.69 -0.06 16.73
C ASP A 38 -11.32 0.12 17.38
N LEU A 39 -11.00 1.37 17.77
CA LEU A 39 -9.76 1.72 18.44
C LEU A 39 -10.01 1.80 19.94
N THR A 40 -9.15 1.11 20.69
CA THR A 40 -9.15 1.11 22.15
C THR A 40 -7.78 1.49 22.67
N PHE A 41 -7.76 2.17 23.81
CA PHE A 41 -6.54 2.59 24.47
C PHE A 41 -5.84 1.39 25.12
N VAL A 42 -4.54 1.26 24.85
CA VAL A 42 -3.69 0.20 25.43
C VAL A 42 -2.86 0.75 26.58
N GLU A 43 -2.06 1.78 26.29
CA GLU A 43 -1.17 2.39 27.28
C GLU A 43 -0.81 3.83 26.88
N SER A 44 -0.33 4.62 27.86
CA SER A 44 0.40 5.86 27.59
C SER A 44 1.71 5.91 28.38
N LYS A 45 2.71 6.58 27.81
CA LYS A 45 3.98 6.85 28.51
C LYS A 45 3.73 7.73 29.73
N GLU A 46 4.55 7.60 30.78
CA GLU A 46 4.38 8.33 32.06
C GLU A 46 4.19 9.86 31.89
N ASN A 47 4.94 10.45 30.96
CA ASN A 47 4.91 11.90 30.67
C ASN A 47 3.81 12.33 29.68
N SER A 48 2.95 11.40 29.23
CA SER A 48 1.82 11.75 28.37
C SER A 48 0.73 12.48 29.17
N ALA A 49 0.12 13.47 28.53
CA ALA A 49 -1.10 14.10 29.02
C ALA A 49 -2.35 13.27 28.68
N VAL A 50 -2.26 12.32 27.74
CA VAL A 50 -3.39 11.47 27.30
C VAL A 50 -3.58 10.32 28.29
N ILE A 51 -4.84 10.13 28.71
CA ILE A 51 -5.23 9.09 29.68
C ILE A 51 -6.20 8.04 29.10
N ASP A 52 -6.88 8.37 28.00
CA ASP A 52 -7.76 7.43 27.29
C ASP A 52 -7.90 7.86 25.82
N VAL A 53 -8.16 6.89 24.96
CA VAL A 53 -8.45 7.07 23.53
C VAL A 53 -9.51 6.05 23.13
N LYS A 54 -10.60 6.55 22.52
CA LYS A 54 -11.59 5.72 21.83
C LYS A 54 -11.68 6.18 20.41
N GLY A 55 -11.95 5.28 19.49
CA GLY A 55 -12.08 5.70 18.11
C GLY A 55 -12.54 4.61 17.17
N ARG A 56 -12.58 4.96 15.89
CA ARG A 56 -12.93 4.06 14.81
C ARG A 56 -12.19 4.44 13.55
N ILE A 57 -11.74 3.43 12.83
CA ILE A 57 -11.21 3.55 11.47
C ILE A 57 -12.21 2.91 10.52
N VAL A 58 -12.56 3.61 9.45
CA VAL A 58 -13.22 3.03 8.28
C VAL A 58 -12.22 3.09 7.14
N PHE A 59 -11.85 1.94 6.60
CA PHE A 59 -10.95 1.81 5.46
C PHE A 59 -11.71 1.17 4.31
N GLU A 60 -11.62 1.77 3.13
CA GLU A 60 -12.24 1.27 1.91
C GLU A 60 -11.23 1.33 0.77
N MET A 61 -11.03 0.19 0.13
CA MET A 61 -10.20 0.05 -1.07
C MET A 61 -11.10 -0.38 -2.23
N ILE A 62 -11.05 0.36 -3.33
CA ILE A 62 -11.84 0.11 -4.54
C ILE A 62 -10.92 0.17 -5.74
N GLY A 63 -11.10 -0.74 -6.68
CA GLY A 63 -10.47 -0.68 -7.99
C GLY A 63 -9.86 -2.00 -8.44
N SER A 64 -9.01 -1.90 -9.46
CA SER A 64 -8.50 -3.03 -10.20
C SER A 64 -7.19 -2.66 -10.92
N PRO A 65 -6.42 -3.64 -11.45
CA PRO A 65 -5.25 -3.35 -12.27
C PRO A 65 -5.51 -2.47 -13.49
N CYS A 66 -6.74 -2.46 -14.03
CA CYS A 66 -7.09 -1.64 -15.19
C CYS A 66 -7.45 -0.20 -14.83
N GLU A 67 -8.06 0.01 -13.65
CA GLU A 67 -8.61 1.31 -13.24
C GLU A 67 -7.68 2.07 -12.27
N GLY A 68 -6.70 1.38 -11.70
CA GLY A 68 -5.99 1.85 -10.51
C GLY A 68 -6.76 1.55 -9.23
N TYR A 69 -6.25 2.04 -8.11
CA TYR A 69 -6.81 1.81 -6.78
C TYR A 69 -7.17 3.13 -6.12
N THR A 70 -8.41 3.26 -5.66
CA THR A 70 -8.85 4.34 -4.76
C THR A 70 -8.86 3.82 -3.33
N VAL A 71 -8.29 4.57 -2.39
CA VAL A 71 -8.46 4.33 -0.96
C VAL A 71 -9.19 5.51 -0.33
N ASN A 72 -10.30 5.23 0.36
CA ASN A 72 -10.94 6.15 1.27
C ASN A 72 -10.69 5.67 2.70
N MET A 73 -10.18 6.55 3.56
CA MET A 73 -9.96 6.23 4.97
C MET A 73 -10.52 7.35 5.85
N ARG A 74 -11.25 6.98 6.90
CA ARG A 74 -11.71 7.94 7.92
C ARG A 74 -11.33 7.42 9.30
N ILE A 75 -10.66 8.25 10.06
CA ILE A 75 -10.21 7.97 11.42
C ILE A 75 -10.87 9.00 12.33
N VAL A 76 -11.70 8.52 13.25
CA VAL A 76 -12.32 9.36 14.29
C VAL A 76 -11.80 8.90 15.64
N THR A 77 -11.25 9.81 16.43
CA THR A 77 -10.72 9.53 17.77
C THR A 77 -11.21 10.58 18.76
N ASP A 78 -11.59 10.14 19.95
CA ASP A 78 -11.86 10.97 21.11
C ASP A 78 -10.72 10.74 22.12
N LEU A 79 -9.91 11.79 22.31
CA LEU A 79 -8.77 11.77 23.23
C LEU A 79 -9.16 12.42 24.54
N SER A 80 -8.96 11.72 25.66
CA SER A 80 -9.10 12.28 27.00
C SER A 80 -7.75 12.63 27.60
N TYR A 81 -7.68 13.78 28.27
CA TYR A 81 -6.45 14.31 28.86
C TYR A 81 -6.56 14.44 30.38
N LYS A 82 -5.40 14.42 31.06
CA LYS A 82 -5.28 14.80 32.47
C LYS A 82 -5.91 16.19 32.69
N GLY A 83 -6.70 16.34 33.75
CA GLY A 83 -7.42 17.58 34.03
C GLY A 83 -8.79 17.71 33.35
N GLY A 84 -9.33 16.62 32.78
CA GLY A 84 -10.73 16.51 32.36
C GLY A 84 -11.05 17.14 31.00
N LYS A 85 -10.03 17.53 30.22
CA LYS A 85 -10.20 17.98 28.84
C LYS A 85 -10.36 16.77 27.92
N SER A 86 -11.15 16.92 26.85
CA SER A 86 -11.17 15.97 25.73
C SER A 86 -11.07 16.68 24.39
N GLY A 87 -10.72 15.93 23.35
CA GLY A 87 -10.62 16.42 21.98
C GLY A 87 -11.06 15.37 20.99
N LEU A 88 -12.05 15.70 20.17
CA LEU A 88 -12.49 14.87 19.05
C LEU A 88 -11.69 15.25 17.80
N THR A 89 -10.94 14.29 17.26
CA THR A 89 -10.22 14.43 15.99
C THR A 89 -10.87 13.53 14.93
N ASP A 90 -11.22 14.13 13.79
CA ASP A 90 -11.79 13.46 12.61
C ASP A 90 -10.89 13.74 11.41
N THR A 91 -10.18 12.71 10.96
CA THR A 91 -9.28 12.78 9.80
C THR A 91 -9.86 11.93 8.68
N ALA A 92 -10.13 12.56 7.54
CA ALA A 92 -10.53 11.90 6.32
C ALA A 92 -9.39 11.97 5.30
N MET A 93 -9.06 10.84 4.70
CA MET A 93 -8.04 10.70 3.67
C MET A 93 -8.68 10.06 2.45
N ARG A 94 -8.35 10.57 1.28
CA ARG A 94 -8.72 9.98 -0.01
C ARG A 94 -7.51 10.00 -0.91
N ASN A 95 -7.24 8.88 -1.55
CA ASN A 95 -6.23 8.83 -2.57
C ASN A 95 -6.62 7.92 -3.74
N TRP A 96 -5.96 8.14 -4.88
CA TRP A 96 -6.01 7.27 -6.03
C TRP A 96 -4.58 7.02 -6.52
N GLU A 97 -4.28 5.77 -6.85
CA GLU A 97 -3.01 5.33 -7.40
C GLU A 97 -3.23 4.61 -8.73
N SER A 98 -2.42 4.92 -9.73
CA SER A 98 -2.36 4.12 -10.95
C SER A 98 -1.79 2.73 -10.63
N TYR A 99 -2.23 1.71 -11.37
CA TYR A 99 -1.78 0.34 -11.13
C TYR A 99 -0.26 0.16 -11.29
N ASP A 100 0.33 0.89 -12.24
CA ASP A 100 1.77 0.89 -12.54
C ASP A 100 2.62 1.69 -11.54
N GLY A 101 2.00 2.40 -10.58
CA GLY A 101 2.69 3.17 -9.55
C GLY A 101 3.34 4.46 -10.07
N ASN A 102 2.85 4.99 -11.20
CA ASN A 102 3.34 6.23 -11.79
C ASN A 102 2.60 7.48 -11.32
N SER A 103 1.32 7.36 -10.99
CA SER A 103 0.49 8.51 -10.61
C SER A 103 -0.15 8.28 -9.24
N PHE A 104 -0.15 9.31 -8.41
CA PHE A 104 -0.76 9.31 -7.09
C PHE A 104 -1.46 10.65 -6.85
N VAL A 105 -2.75 10.62 -6.56
CA VAL A 105 -3.52 11.81 -6.17
C VAL A 105 -3.94 11.62 -4.74
N PHE A 106 -3.76 12.64 -3.90
CA PHE A 106 -4.04 12.54 -2.47
C PHE A 106 -4.74 13.78 -1.93
N GLU A 107 -5.61 13.55 -0.96
CA GLU A 107 -6.29 14.57 -0.17
C GLU A 107 -6.42 14.08 1.27
N THR A 108 -6.02 14.91 2.22
CA THR A 108 -6.16 14.70 3.66
C THR A 108 -6.82 15.92 4.26
N LEU A 109 -7.85 15.70 5.09
CA LEU A 109 -8.56 16.75 5.81
C LEU A 109 -8.75 16.32 7.25
N SER A 110 -8.10 17.03 8.18
CA SER A 110 -8.24 16.80 9.61
C SER A 110 -9.03 17.93 10.27
N ARG A 111 -9.91 17.56 11.19
CA ARG A 111 -10.65 18.48 12.05
C ARG A 111 -10.48 18.09 13.50
N THR A 112 -10.25 19.07 14.36
CA THR A 112 -10.33 18.91 15.82
C THR A 112 -11.48 19.74 16.36
N ASN A 113 -12.41 19.12 17.09
CA ASN A 113 -13.62 19.76 17.61
C ASN A 113 -14.37 20.54 16.51
N ASN A 114 -14.55 19.90 15.35
CA ASN A 114 -15.16 20.43 14.12
C ASN A 114 -14.45 21.62 13.47
N ARG A 115 -13.26 22.02 13.94
CA ARG A 115 -12.44 23.05 13.31
C ARG A 115 -11.35 22.41 12.46
N LYS A 116 -11.20 22.87 11.22
CA LYS A 116 -10.14 22.40 10.32
C LYS A 116 -8.77 22.68 10.93
N THR A 117 -7.97 21.63 11.08
CA THR A 117 -6.60 21.69 11.63
C THR A 117 -5.55 21.37 10.57
N GLU A 118 -5.89 20.57 9.56
CA GLU A 118 -4.98 20.19 8.48
C GLU A 118 -5.77 20.03 7.18
N GLU A 119 -5.18 20.45 6.06
CA GLU A 119 -5.67 20.16 4.72
C GLU A 119 -4.49 20.04 3.77
N ASN A 120 -4.24 18.83 3.29
CA ASN A 120 -3.23 18.53 2.28
C ASN A 120 -3.92 18.04 1.02
N ARG A 121 -3.55 18.58 -0.13
CA ARG A 121 -4.08 18.11 -1.42
C ARG A 121 -3.06 18.32 -2.51
N GLY A 122 -2.81 17.28 -3.28
CA GLY A 122 -1.84 17.33 -4.37
C GLY A 122 -1.84 16.07 -5.22
N SER A 123 -0.84 16.01 -6.08
CA SER A 123 -0.55 14.84 -6.91
C SER A 123 0.95 14.59 -6.93
N ALA A 124 1.33 13.34 -7.18
CA ALA A 124 2.70 12.93 -7.41
C ALA A 124 2.76 12.11 -8.69
N GLU A 125 3.70 12.46 -9.58
CA GLU A 125 3.88 11.82 -10.88
C GLU A 125 5.32 11.33 -11.02
N ARG A 126 5.47 10.11 -11.55
CA ARG A 126 6.77 9.53 -11.89
C ARG A 126 7.12 9.87 -13.33
N GLY A 127 8.21 10.63 -13.49
CA GLY A 127 8.76 10.97 -14.79
C GLY A 127 9.38 9.77 -15.51
N LYS A 128 9.68 9.93 -16.80
CA LYS A 128 10.39 8.90 -17.60
C LYS A 128 11.80 8.61 -17.08
N ASP A 129 12.41 9.56 -16.38
CA ASP A 129 13.67 9.39 -15.67
C ASP A 129 13.49 8.65 -14.33
N GLY A 130 12.28 8.26 -13.97
CA GLY A 130 11.94 7.55 -12.74
C GLY A 130 11.82 8.44 -11.51
N ASN A 131 12.15 9.74 -11.59
CA ASN A 131 11.99 10.66 -10.45
C ASN A 131 10.50 10.90 -10.18
N VAL A 132 10.14 10.94 -8.90
CA VAL A 132 8.78 11.32 -8.48
C VAL A 132 8.75 12.82 -8.18
N ILE A 133 7.86 13.54 -8.85
CA ILE A 133 7.61 14.96 -8.62
C ILE A 133 6.24 15.11 -7.96
N VAL A 134 6.19 15.82 -6.83
CA VAL A 134 4.95 16.18 -6.14
C VAL A 134 4.58 17.61 -6.50
N ASP A 135 3.31 17.83 -6.83
CA ASP A 135 2.69 19.15 -6.93
C ASP A 135 1.60 19.26 -5.86
N LEU A 136 1.90 20.06 -4.83
CA LEU A 136 1.00 20.34 -3.73
C LEU A 136 0.16 21.59 -4.05
N VAL A 137 -1.13 21.54 -3.76
CA VAL A 137 -2.09 22.63 -3.96
C VAL A 137 -2.56 23.22 -2.64
N GLN A 138 -2.77 22.37 -1.63
CA GLN A 138 -3.11 22.76 -0.25
C GLN A 138 -2.08 22.18 0.72
N PRO A 139 -1.73 22.89 1.81
CA PRO A 139 -2.29 24.17 2.25
C PRO A 139 -1.74 25.39 1.50
N LYS A 140 -0.68 25.19 0.72
CA LYS A 140 -0.04 26.20 -0.12
C LYS A 140 0.64 25.51 -1.28
N LYS A 141 0.74 26.20 -2.42
CA LYS A 141 1.40 25.65 -3.60
C LYS A 141 2.87 25.38 -3.31
N ALA A 142 3.31 24.16 -3.60
CA ALA A 142 4.70 23.74 -3.47
C ALA A 142 4.98 22.60 -4.45
N THR A 143 6.24 22.45 -4.85
CA THR A 143 6.70 21.32 -5.66
C THR A 143 7.90 20.69 -4.97
N ALA A 144 7.99 19.36 -5.00
CA ALA A 144 9.10 18.61 -4.44
C ALA A 144 9.53 17.47 -5.37
N ASN A 145 10.83 17.18 -5.39
CA ASN A 145 11.36 16.00 -6.07
C ASN A 145 11.73 14.95 -5.01
N LEU A 146 11.05 13.81 -5.03
CA LEU A 146 11.23 12.76 -4.03
C LEU A 146 12.30 11.74 -4.43
N GLY A 147 12.87 11.87 -5.63
CA GLY A 147 13.83 10.94 -6.21
C GLY A 147 13.18 9.68 -6.79
N ARG A 148 14.03 8.73 -7.22
CA ARG A 148 13.62 7.57 -8.03
C ARG A 148 13.05 6.39 -7.25
N ASN A 149 13.42 6.26 -5.98
CA ASN A 149 13.14 5.06 -5.17
C ASN A 149 11.88 5.17 -4.32
N THR A 150 11.11 6.24 -4.49
CA THR A 150 9.87 6.49 -3.78
C THR A 150 8.75 5.62 -4.35
N VAL A 151 8.03 4.91 -3.49
CA VAL A 151 6.81 4.14 -3.82
C VAL A 151 5.59 4.80 -3.18
N PHE A 152 4.41 4.52 -3.75
CA PHE A 152 3.12 4.96 -3.22
C PHE A 152 2.44 3.85 -2.40
N PRO A 153 1.40 4.12 -1.60
CA PRO A 153 0.87 3.18 -0.60
C PRO A 153 0.43 1.80 -1.15
N SER A 154 -0.34 1.78 -2.24
CA SER A 154 -0.83 0.56 -2.88
C SER A 154 0.30 -0.18 -3.56
N ASP A 155 1.25 0.53 -4.18
CA ASP A 155 2.45 -0.11 -4.73
C ASP A 155 3.35 -0.71 -3.64
N HIS A 156 3.52 0.00 -2.53
CA HIS A 156 4.22 -0.48 -1.35
C HIS A 156 3.56 -1.75 -0.78
N LEU A 157 2.23 -1.78 -0.68
CA LEU A 157 1.50 -2.99 -0.27
C LEU A 157 1.78 -4.18 -1.20
N LYS A 158 1.76 -3.97 -2.53
CA LYS A 158 2.15 -5.02 -3.49
C LYS A 158 3.59 -5.49 -3.27
N VAL A 159 4.53 -4.57 -3.02
CA VAL A 159 5.94 -4.91 -2.71
C VAL A 159 6.03 -5.78 -1.45
N LEU A 160 5.31 -5.44 -0.38
CA LEU A 160 5.29 -6.22 0.86
C LEU A 160 4.70 -7.62 0.67
N ILE A 161 3.57 -7.73 -0.06
CA ILE A 161 2.97 -9.03 -0.37
C ILE A 161 3.93 -9.89 -1.21
N LYS A 162 4.62 -9.29 -2.19
CA LYS A 162 5.62 -9.99 -3.02
C LYS A 162 6.77 -10.52 -2.16
N ALA A 163 7.30 -9.67 -1.28
CA ALA A 163 8.38 -10.02 -0.36
C ALA A 163 7.98 -11.16 0.57
N ALA A 164 6.79 -11.07 1.17
CA ALA A 164 6.25 -12.12 2.04
C ALA A 164 6.09 -13.47 1.30
N ARG A 165 5.55 -13.46 0.06
CA ARG A 165 5.43 -14.67 -0.78
C ARG A 165 6.80 -15.27 -1.12
N ASN A 166 7.82 -14.43 -1.26
CA ASN A 166 9.19 -14.83 -1.52
C ASN A 166 10.00 -15.14 -0.25
N LYS A 167 9.35 -15.20 0.93
CA LYS A 167 9.99 -15.46 2.23
C LYS A 167 11.10 -14.45 2.56
N GLN A 168 10.99 -13.23 2.06
CA GLN A 168 11.83 -12.12 2.51
C GLN A 168 11.26 -11.57 3.81
N HIS A 169 12.13 -11.33 4.78
CA HIS A 169 11.74 -10.92 6.13
C HIS A 169 11.91 -9.42 6.39
N ILE A 170 12.63 -8.71 5.52
CA ILE A 170 12.89 -7.28 5.67
C ILE A 170 12.70 -6.61 4.31
N VAL A 171 11.95 -5.51 4.29
CA VAL A 171 11.80 -4.62 3.14
C VAL A 171 12.10 -3.20 3.59
N VAL A 172 12.97 -2.51 2.85
CA VAL A 172 13.25 -1.08 3.07
C VAL A 172 12.85 -0.32 1.82
N LYS A 173 12.01 0.70 1.99
CA LYS A 173 11.53 1.55 0.90
C LYS A 173 11.39 2.99 1.35
N LYS A 174 11.49 3.91 0.39
CA LYS A 174 11.03 5.28 0.57
C LYS A 174 9.55 5.31 0.20
N LEU A 175 8.66 5.63 1.13
CA LEU A 175 7.22 5.70 0.93
C LEU A 175 6.79 7.16 0.89
N PHE A 176 5.93 7.51 -0.06
CA PHE A 176 5.19 8.77 -0.04
C PHE A 176 3.70 8.47 0.01
N ASP A 177 3.02 8.95 1.04
CA ASP A 177 1.59 8.70 1.29
C ASP A 177 0.75 9.99 1.35
N GLY A 178 1.36 11.15 1.12
CA GLY A 178 0.68 12.45 1.14
C GLY A 178 0.27 12.95 2.53
N SER A 179 0.81 12.36 3.60
CA SER A 179 0.59 12.79 4.98
C SER A 179 1.51 13.97 5.40
N GLU A 180 1.35 14.44 6.63
CA GLU A 180 2.11 15.54 7.26
C GLU A 180 2.07 16.87 6.51
N ASP A 181 3.12 17.21 5.76
CA ASP A 181 3.23 18.44 4.97
C ASP A 181 2.84 18.25 3.50
N GLY A 182 2.48 17.03 3.12
CA GLY A 182 2.09 16.66 1.77
C GLY A 182 3.23 16.63 0.75
N ILE A 183 4.50 16.75 1.17
CA ILE A 183 5.67 16.74 0.28
C ILE A 183 6.83 15.89 0.78
N THR A 184 6.82 15.48 2.05
CA THR A 184 7.91 14.71 2.65
C THR A 184 7.66 13.20 2.50
N PRO A 185 8.63 12.44 1.95
CA PRO A 185 8.59 10.99 1.94
C PRO A 185 9.26 10.42 3.19
N PHE A 186 8.87 9.21 3.58
CA PHE A 186 9.37 8.50 4.75
C PHE A 186 10.23 7.31 4.34
N ASP A 187 11.36 7.12 5.01
CA ASP A 187 12.11 5.87 4.92
C ASP A 187 11.45 4.83 5.84
N THR A 188 10.92 3.76 5.24
CA THR A 188 10.20 2.70 5.94
C THR A 188 11.03 1.43 6.01
N SER A 189 10.94 0.74 7.14
CA SER A 189 11.49 -0.61 7.34
C SER A 189 10.36 -1.53 7.79
N ALA A 190 10.00 -2.50 6.94
CA ALA A 190 8.99 -3.50 7.25
C ALA A 190 9.65 -4.83 7.62
N PHE A 191 9.23 -5.40 8.74
CA PHE A 191 9.65 -6.72 9.21
C PHE A 191 8.50 -7.71 9.02
N ILE A 192 8.73 -8.75 8.23
CA ILE A 192 7.72 -9.72 7.83
C ILE A 192 7.97 -11.02 8.60
N GLY A 193 7.04 -11.38 9.48
CA GLY A 193 7.10 -12.63 10.24
C GLY A 193 6.85 -13.87 9.38
N ASN A 194 7.05 -15.03 9.98
CA ASN A 194 6.62 -16.30 9.35
C ASN A 194 5.10 -16.32 9.18
N ARG A 195 4.63 -16.98 8.12
CA ARG A 195 3.20 -17.22 7.96
C ARG A 195 2.68 -18.06 9.12
N ILE A 196 1.68 -17.55 9.82
CA ILE A 196 0.95 -18.28 10.86
C ILE A 196 -0.36 -18.75 10.22
N ALA A 197 -0.69 -20.03 10.37
CA ALA A 197 -2.00 -20.52 9.96
C ALA A 197 -3.06 -19.93 10.90
N PRO A 198 -4.26 -19.60 10.39
CA PRO A 198 -5.36 -19.10 11.23
C PRO A 198 -5.75 -20.11 12.31
#